data_AF-A0A7X7F0G1-F1
#
_entry.id   AF-A0A7X7F0G1-F1
#
_cell.length_a   1.000
_cell.length_b   1.000
_cell.length_c   1.000
_cell.angle_alpha   90.00
_cell.angle_beta   90.00
_cell.angle_gamma   90.00
#
_symmetry.space_group_name_H-M   'P 1'
#
loop_
_entity.id
_entity.type
_entity.pdbx_description
1 polymer ?
#
loop_
_entity_poly.entity_id
_entity_poly.type
_entity_poly.pdbx_seq_one_letter_code
_entity_poly.pdbx_strand_id
1 'polypeptide(L)'
;MTTERQSIANRQNALQSTGPRTPEGKAVSRMNALRHGLRSEAVILPDEDVDEYEAFDAALRSELAPAGELESILVDRIVGLA
;
A
#
# COMPACT_ATOMS: atom_id res chain seq x y z
N MET A 1 -14.46 -26.86 14.63
CA MET A 1 -15.78 -26.44 14.09
C MET A 1 -16.31 -25.29 14.93
N THR A 2 -16.87 -24.26 14.31
CA THR A 2 -17.60 -23.20 15.02
C THR A 2 -18.89 -23.74 15.62
N THR A 3 -19.21 -23.34 16.84
CA THR A 3 -20.47 -23.70 17.50
C THR A 3 -21.66 -23.00 16.83
N GLU A 4 -22.88 -23.50 17.04
CA GLU A 4 -24.11 -22.89 16.53
C GLU A 4 -24.25 -21.43 16.97
N ARG A 5 -23.94 -21.14 18.24
CA ARG A 5 -23.91 -19.77 18.78
C ARG A 5 -22.93 -18.88 18.02
N GLN A 6 -21.72 -19.38 17.73
CA GLN A 6 -20.73 -18.64 16.93
C GLN A 6 -21.21 -18.42 15.49
N SER A 7 -21.89 -19.40 14.87
CA SER A 7 -22.42 -19.25 13.51
C SER A 7 -23.50 -18.16 13.41
N ILE A 8 -24.42 -18.11 14.37
CA ILE A 8 -25.49 -17.10 14.41
C ILE A 8 -24.89 -15.71 14.63
N ALA A 9 -23.96 -15.57 15.58
CA ALA A 9 -23.26 -14.32 15.83
C ALA A 9 -22.48 -13.84 14.58
N ASN A 10 -21.77 -14.74 13.89
CA ASN A 10 -21.04 -14.40 12.67
C ASN A 10 -21.97 -13.88 11.56
N ARG A 11 -23.15 -14.49 11.37
CA ARG A 11 -24.14 -14.00 10.38
C ARG A 11 -24.66 -12.61 10.74
N GLN A 12 -24.97 -12.36 12.01
CA GLN A 12 -25.43 -11.04 12.47
C GLN A 12 -24.35 -9.97 12.32
N ASN A 13 -23.11 -10.29 12.66
CA ASN A 13 -21.97 -9.38 12.50
C ASN A 13 -21.66 -9.10 11.03
N ALA A 14 -21.82 -10.08 10.14
CA ALA A 14 -21.60 -9.90 8.70
C ALA A 14 -22.57 -8.87 8.08
N LEU A 15 -23.80 -8.76 8.61
CA LEU A 15 -24.76 -7.73 8.16
C LEU A 15 -24.33 -6.32 8.56
N GLN A 16 -23.53 -6.17 9.63
CA GLN A 16 -23.03 -4.88 10.11
C GLN A 16 -21.66 -4.53 9.46
N SER A 17 -20.86 -5.53 9.11
CA SER A 17 -19.52 -5.37 8.53
C SER A 17 -19.50 -5.52 7.00
N THR A 18 -20.28 -4.72 6.28
CA THR A 18 -20.38 -4.82 4.80
C THR A 18 -19.31 -4.06 4.02
N GLY A 19 -18.36 -3.43 4.72
CA GLY A 19 -17.35 -2.56 4.12
C GLY A 19 -17.95 -1.28 3.50
N PRO A 20 -17.13 -0.44 2.85
CA PRO A 20 -17.59 0.79 2.26
C PRO A 20 -18.39 0.53 0.97
N ARG A 21 -19.63 1.02 0.92
CA ARG A 21 -20.54 0.84 -0.22
C ARG A 21 -20.67 2.07 -1.12
N THR A 22 -20.24 3.23 -0.64
CA THR A 22 -20.29 4.50 -1.38
C THR A 22 -18.94 4.82 -2.03
N PRO A 23 -18.90 5.63 -3.10
CA PRO A 23 -17.65 6.11 -3.70
C PRO A 23 -16.74 6.80 -2.67
N GLU A 24 -17.30 7.61 -1.78
CA GLU A 24 -16.57 8.35 -0.75
C GLU A 24 -16.00 7.38 0.29
N GLY A 25 -16.80 6.41 0.75
CA GLY A 25 -16.34 5.39 1.68
C GLY A 25 -15.23 4.52 1.08
N LYS A 26 -15.31 4.21 -0.21
CA LYS A 26 -14.24 3.50 -0.94
C LYS A 26 -13.00 4.37 -1.08
N ALA A 27 -13.15 5.67 -1.31
CA ALA A 27 -12.05 6.63 -1.36
C ALA A 27 -11.33 6.78 0.00
N VAL A 28 -12.04 6.62 1.12
CA VAL A 28 -11.40 6.54 2.44
C VAL A 28 -10.71 5.18 2.62
N SER A 29 -11.39 4.08 2.26
CA SER A 29 -10.82 2.74 2.42
C SER A 29 -9.59 2.47 1.54
N ARG A 30 -9.44 3.10 0.38
CA ARG A 30 -8.21 2.99 -0.44
C ARG A 30 -6.98 3.58 0.26
N MET A 31 -7.17 4.56 1.16
CA MET A 31 -6.07 5.15 1.93
C MET A 31 -5.51 4.15 2.96
N ASN A 32 -6.24 3.09 3.31
CA ASN A 32 -5.68 2.01 4.16
C ASN A 32 -4.49 1.29 3.50
N ALA A 33 -4.42 1.27 2.16
CA ALA A 33 -3.26 0.75 1.45
C ALA A 33 -2.02 1.64 1.64
N LEU A 34 -2.24 2.95 1.79
CA LEU A 34 -1.19 3.96 1.99
C LEU A 34 -0.65 3.92 3.42
N ARG A 35 -1.47 3.59 4.42
CA ARG A 35 -1.05 3.44 5.84
C ARG A 35 0.12 2.48 6.03
N HIS A 36 0.21 1.45 5.20
CA HIS A 36 1.27 0.45 5.30
C HIS A 36 2.23 0.46 4.12
N GLY A 37 1.98 1.21 3.05
CA GLY A 37 2.82 1.32 1.85
C GLY A 37 2.91 0.06 0.99
N LEU A 38 2.91 -1.13 1.60
CA LEU A 38 3.17 -2.45 1.01
C LEU A 38 2.23 -2.87 -0.14
N ARG A 39 1.07 -2.21 -0.27
CA ARG A 39 0.09 -2.45 -1.35
C ARG A 39 -0.38 -1.16 -1.99
N SER A 40 0.32 -0.06 -1.74
CA SER A 40 0.02 1.20 -2.42
C SER A 40 0.41 1.08 -3.90
N GLU A 41 -0.49 1.47 -4.80
CA GLU A 41 -0.13 1.72 -6.21
C GLU A 41 0.55 3.08 -6.37
N ALA A 42 0.37 3.98 -5.40
CA ALA A 42 1.00 5.29 -5.37
C ALA A 42 2.34 5.18 -4.63
N VAL A 43 3.44 5.44 -5.35
CA VAL A 43 4.78 5.51 -4.77
C VAL A 43 5.02 6.85 -4.06
N ILE A 44 4.27 7.89 -4.45
CA ILE A 44 4.30 9.22 -3.83
C ILE A 44 2.86 9.61 -3.44
N LEU A 45 2.66 10.00 -2.19
CA LEU A 45 1.40 10.52 -1.65
C LEU A 45 1.20 12.00 -2.05
N PRO A 46 -0.05 12.50 -2.10
CA PRO A 46 -0.31 13.90 -2.46
C PRO A 46 0.39 14.96 -1.60
N ASP A 47 0.79 14.59 -0.38
CA ASP A 47 1.44 15.46 0.59
C ASP A 47 2.96 15.18 0.73
N GLU A 48 3.51 14.30 -0.11
CA GLU A 48 4.95 13.99 -0.12
C GLU A 48 5.73 14.93 -1.05
N ASP A 49 6.98 15.19 -0.69
CA ASP A 49 7.88 16.04 -1.45
C ASP A 49 8.52 15.23 -2.59
N VAL A 50 8.11 15.55 -3.83
CA VAL A 50 8.61 14.90 -5.04
C VAL A 50 10.12 15.13 -5.19
N ASP A 51 10.62 16.31 -4.81
CA ASP A 51 12.03 16.65 -4.96
C ASP A 51 12.89 15.82 -3.98
N GLU A 52 12.39 15.57 -2.76
CA GLU A 52 13.05 14.69 -1.78
C GLU A 52 13.10 13.24 -2.28
N TYR A 53 12.00 12.75 -2.87
CA TYR A 53 11.93 11.41 -3.45
C TYR A 53 12.90 11.25 -4.63
N GLU A 54 12.94 12.21 -5.56
CA GLU A 54 13.85 12.18 -6.70
C GLU A 54 15.32 12.24 -6.26
N ALA A 55 15.63 13.05 -5.24
CA ALA A 55 16.97 13.12 -4.67
C ALA A 55 17.39 11.78 -4.03
N PHE A 56 16.46 11.11 -3.34
CA PHE A 56 16.69 9.80 -2.75
C PHE A 56 16.90 8.70 -3.80
N ASP A 57 16.05 8.63 -4.84
CA ASP A 57 16.23 7.69 -5.96
C ASP A 57 17.59 7.90 -6.65
N ALA A 58 17.93 9.15 -6.96
CA ALA A 58 19.20 9.49 -7.59
C ALA A 58 20.42 9.09 -6.73
N ALA A 59 20.35 9.33 -5.42
CA ALA A 59 21.41 8.93 -4.50
C ALA A 59 21.59 7.40 -4.46
N LEU A 60 20.50 6.63 -4.36
CA LEU A 60 20.54 5.18 -4.34
C LEU A 60 21.05 4.57 -5.66
N ARG A 61 20.62 5.11 -6.80
CA ARG A 61 21.14 4.68 -8.11
C ARG A 61 22.63 4.97 -8.26
N SER A 62 23.08 6.12 -7.75
CA SER A 62 24.50 6.46 -7.75
C SER A 62 25.32 5.55 -6.83
N GLU A 63 24.77 5.14 -5.68
CA GLU A 63 25.45 4.26 -4.72
C GLU A 63 25.53 2.82 -5.23
N LEU A 64 24.41 2.29 -5.73
CA LEU A 64 24.28 0.89 -6.14
C LEU A 64 24.78 0.64 -7.57
N ALA A 65 24.86 1.69 -8.40
CA ALA A 65 25.39 1.66 -9.76
C ALA A 65 24.92 0.44 -10.58
N PRO A 66 23.60 0.26 -10.78
CA PRO A 66 23.06 -0.92 -11.45
C PRO A 66 23.61 -1.01 -12.88
N ALA A 67 24.18 -2.16 -13.22
CA ALA A 67 24.81 -2.44 -14.52
C ALA A 67 23.83 -3.05 -15.53
N GLY A 68 22.63 -3.44 -15.11
CA GLY A 68 21.63 -4.05 -15.97
C GLY A 68 20.19 -3.95 -15.46
N GLU A 69 19.27 -4.48 -16.27
CA GLU A 69 17.83 -4.38 -16.06
C GLU A 69 17.39 -4.99 -14.72
N LEU A 70 17.90 -6.18 -14.39
CA LEU A 70 17.56 -6.85 -13.13
C LEU A 70 17.94 -6.01 -11.91
N GLU A 71 19.14 -5.42 -11.94
CA GLU A 71 19.63 -4.59 -10.84
C GLU A 71 18.83 -3.29 -10.75
N SER A 72 18.45 -2.71 -11.89
CA SER A 72 17.58 -1.52 -11.93
C SER A 72 16.21 -1.79 -11.30
N ILE A 73 15.58 -2.91 -11.63
CA ILE A 73 14.31 -3.34 -11.01
C ILE A 73 14.46 -3.51 -9.48
N LEU A 74 15.61 -3.99 -9.02
CA LEU A 74 15.86 -4.12 -7.58
C LEU A 74 16.04 -2.75 -6.90
N VAL A 75 16.71 -1.79 -7.55
CA VAL A 75 16.81 -0.42 -7.04
C VAL A 75 15.42 0.22 -6.95
N ASP A 76 14.60 0.12 -8.00
CA ASP A 76 13.23 0.65 -8.02
C ASP A 76 12.40 0.09 -6.85
N ARG A 77 12.58 -1.19 -6.56
CA ARG A 77 11.89 -1.87 -5.46
C ARG A 77 12.39 -1.40 -4.09
N ILE A 78 13.68 -1.08 -3.94
CA ILE A 78 14.21 -0.51 -2.70
C ILE A 78 13.64 0.89 -2.50
N VAL A 79 13.67 1.72 -3.54
CA VAL A 79 13.18 3.10 -3.52
C VAL A 79 11.68 3.14 -3.23
N GLY A 80 10.88 2.24 -3.83
CA GLY A 80 9.43 2.17 -3.61
C GLY A 80 8.98 1.42 -2.35
N LEU A 81 9.89 0.84 -1.56
CA LEU A 81 9.59 0.18 -0.27
C LEU A 81 10.08 0.95 0.95
N ALA A 82 10.92 1.97 0.75
CA ALA A 82 11.40 2.87 1.80
C ALA A 82 10.28 3.83 2.23
#